data_AF-A0A5A9X7H3-F1
#
_entry.id   AF-A0A5A9X7H3-F1
#
_cell.length_a   1.000
_cell.length_b   1.000
_cell.length_c   1.000
_cell.angle_alpha   90.00
_cell.angle_beta   90.00
_cell.angle_gamma   90.00
#
_symmetry.space_group_name_H-M   'P 1'
#
loop_
_entity.id
_entity.type
_entity.pdbx_description
1 polymer ?
#
loop_
_entity_poly.entity_id
_entity_poly.type
_entity_poly.pdbx_seq_one_letter_code
_entity_poly.pdbx_strand_id
1 'polypeptide(L)'
;MKTTLRQLESLCSGLNTGVLKSTPYGLGVVRYRDVIAVIKKARSPVALAGKVTLFIGSPRECQTFLLAVDGYLRWFCEVPDAS
;
A
#
# COMPACT_ATOMS: atom_id res chain seq x y z
N MET A 1 16.79 -11.47 -9.91
CA MET A 1 16.02 -10.74 -8.86
C MET A 1 14.83 -9.93 -9.44
N LYS A 2 13.91 -10.55 -10.20
CA LYS A 2 12.65 -9.90 -10.67
C LYS A 2 11.44 -10.20 -9.77
N THR A 3 11.54 -11.19 -8.88
CA THR A 3 10.44 -11.75 -8.11
C THR A 3 9.92 -10.79 -7.03
N THR A 4 10.79 -9.98 -6.42
CA THR A 4 10.43 -9.22 -5.21
C THR A 4 9.57 -7.99 -5.49
N LEU A 5 9.76 -7.29 -6.60
CA LEU A 5 8.90 -6.15 -6.95
C LEU A 5 7.48 -6.62 -7.29
N ARG A 6 7.35 -7.70 -8.07
CA ARG A 6 6.04 -8.28 -8.41
C ARG A 6 5.28 -8.79 -7.18
N GLN A 7 5.99 -9.35 -6.21
CA GLN A 7 5.39 -9.76 -4.93
C GLN A 7 4.84 -8.54 -4.17
N LEU A 8 5.58 -7.44 -4.11
CA LEU A 8 5.11 -6.20 -3.48
C LEU A 8 3.94 -5.57 -4.24
N GLU A 9 3.95 -5.59 -5.57
CA GLU A 9 2.82 -5.16 -6.40
C GLU A 9 1.57 -5.99 -6.13
N SER A 10 1.72 -7.31 -5.97
CA SER A 10 0.63 -8.21 -5.62
C SER A 10 0.05 -7.89 -4.24
N LEU A 11 0.89 -7.61 -3.24
CA LEU A 11 0.44 -7.16 -1.90
C LEU A 11 -0.32 -5.83 -1.98
N CYS A 12 0.21 -4.83 -2.69
CA CYS A 12 -0.50 -3.58 -2.91
C CYS A 12 -1.85 -3.79 -3.61
N SER A 13 -1.91 -4.71 -4.59
CA SER A 13 -3.15 -5.06 -5.27
C SER A 13 -4.18 -5.64 -4.30
N GLY A 14 -3.80 -6.59 -3.45
CA GLY A 14 -4.68 -7.18 -2.43
C GLY A 14 -5.21 -6.14 -1.44
N LEU A 15 -4.36 -5.21 -0.99
CA LEU A 15 -4.77 -4.08 -0.15
C LEU A 15 -5.78 -3.16 -0.88
N ASN A 16 -5.51 -2.85 -2.14
CA ASN A 16 -6.34 -1.95 -2.95
C ASN A 16 -7.71 -2.54 -3.32
N THR A 17 -7.83 -3.86 -3.46
CA THR A 17 -9.10 -4.54 -3.78
C THR A 17 -9.84 -5.00 -2.52
N GLY A 18 -9.13 -5.16 -1.41
CA GLY A 18 -9.71 -5.45 -0.09
C GLY A 18 -9.95 -4.19 0.72
N VAL A 19 -9.05 -3.95 1.69
CA VAL A 19 -9.27 -2.98 2.77
C VAL A 19 -9.36 -1.53 2.26
N LEU A 20 -8.62 -1.17 1.21
CA LEU A 20 -8.61 0.18 0.64
C LEU A 20 -9.61 0.37 -0.50
N LYS A 21 -10.48 -0.61 -0.80
CA LYS A 21 -11.35 -0.59 -1.99
C LYS A 21 -12.24 0.65 -2.08
N SER A 22 -12.73 1.13 -0.94
CA SER A 22 -13.67 2.24 -0.84
C SER A 22 -12.96 3.59 -0.67
N THR A 23 -11.63 3.60 -0.61
CA THR A 23 -10.87 4.84 -0.43
C THR A 23 -10.54 5.48 -1.78
N PRO A 24 -10.49 6.82 -1.86
CA PRO A 24 -10.14 7.52 -3.10
C PRO A 24 -8.65 7.39 -3.45
N TYR A 25 -7.88 6.68 -2.62
CA TYR A 25 -6.45 6.43 -2.76
C TYR A 25 -6.17 4.92 -2.80
N GLY A 26 -4.97 4.56 -3.22
CA GLY A 26 -4.45 3.21 -3.10
C GLY A 26 -2.95 3.25 -2.86
N LEU A 27 -2.38 2.07 -2.75
CA LEU A 27 -0.94 1.87 -2.62
C LEU A 27 -0.35 1.40 -3.93
N GLY A 28 0.89 1.78 -4.18
CA GLY A 28 1.71 1.24 -5.24
C GLY A 28 3.16 1.16 -4.79
N VAL A 29 3.98 0.49 -5.60
CA VAL A 29 5.43 0.44 -5.39
C VAL A 29 6.15 0.96 -6.62
N VAL A 30 7.26 1.66 -6.39
CA VAL A 30 8.15 2.18 -7.44
C VAL A 30 9.57 1.81 -7.07
N ARG A 31 10.33 1.29 -8.03
CA ARG A 31 11.75 0.98 -7.81
C ARG A 31 12.61 2.21 -8.11
N TYR A 32 13.49 2.55 -7.18
CA TYR A 32 14.50 3.60 -7.33
C TYR A 32 15.89 3.01 -7.14
N ARG A 33 16.60 2.73 -8.24
CA ARG A 33 17.94 2.09 -8.23
C ARG A 33 17.96 0.84 -7.33
N ASP A 34 18.46 1.00 -6.11
CA ASP A 34 18.71 -0.04 -5.11
C ASP A 34 17.60 -0.17 -4.05
N VAL A 35 16.67 0.79 -4.00
CA VAL A 35 15.57 0.82 -3.03
C VAL A 35 14.21 0.74 -3.71
N ILE A 36 13.19 0.43 -2.92
CA ILE A 36 11.79 0.44 -3.32
C ILE A 36 11.06 1.47 -2.48
N ALA A 37 10.22 2.27 -3.13
CA ALA A 37 9.31 3.19 -2.48
C ALA A 37 7.89 2.62 -2.51
N VAL A 38 7.21 2.64 -1.37
CA VAL A 38 5.75 2.48 -1.30
C VAL A 38 5.13 3.88 -1.41
N ILE A 39 4.22 4.05 -2.34
CA ILE A 39 3.59 5.33 -2.65
C ILE A 39 2.08 5.27 -2.44
N LYS A 40 1.51 6.36 -1.97
CA LYS A 40 0.08 6.64 -2.06
C LYS A 40 -0.23 7.14 -3.47
N LYS A 41 -1.20 6.52 -4.12
CA LYS A 41 -1.63 6.86 -5.49
C LYS A 41 -3.12 7.23 -5.47
N ALA A 42 -3.47 8.37 -6.06
CA ALA A 42 -4.87 8.73 -6.31
C ALA A 42 -5.53 7.71 -7.26
N ARG A 43 -6.74 7.26 -6.92
CA ARG A 43 -7.56 6.35 -7.74
C ARG A 43 -8.83 7.01 -8.27
N SER A 44 -9.27 8.09 -7.63
CA SER A 44 -10.45 8.84 -8.01
C SER A 44 -10.07 10.21 -8.59
N PRO A 45 -10.79 10.74 -9.60
CA PRO A 45 -10.55 12.07 -10.14
C PRO A 45 -10.74 13.20 -9.12
N VAL A 46 -11.48 12.97 -8.02
CA VAL A 46 -11.61 13.92 -6.89
C VAL A 46 -10.44 13.88 -5.91
N ALA A 47 -9.57 12.87 -5.97
CA ALA A 47 -8.34 12.86 -5.18
C ALA A 47 -7.29 13.74 -5.87
N LEU A 48 -6.64 14.62 -5.08
CA LEU A 48 -5.47 15.37 -5.53
C LEU A 48 -4.48 14.43 -6.24
N ALA A 49 -4.21 14.72 -7.51
CA ALA A 49 -3.27 14.00 -8.33
C ALA A 49 -1.86 14.20 -7.75
N GLY A 50 -1.44 13.27 -6.89
CA GLY A 50 -0.15 13.30 -6.22
C GLY A 50 0.31 11.90 -5.90
N LYS A 51 1.59 11.62 -6.15
CA LYS A 51 2.28 10.45 -5.62
C LYS A 51 2.99 10.91 -4.35
N VAL A 52 2.48 10.47 -3.20
CA VAL A 52 3.15 10.73 -1.92
C VAL A 52 3.91 9.48 -1.53
N THR A 53 5.22 9.62 -1.32
CA THR A 53 6.02 8.53 -0.77
C THR A 53 5.65 8.30 0.68
N LEU A 54 5.22 7.08 1.00
CA LEU A 54 4.87 6.67 2.36
C LEU A 54 6.04 6.00 3.07
N PHE A 55 6.85 5.25 2.32
CA PHE A 55 7.99 4.51 2.85
C PHE A 55 9.03 4.27 1.74
N ILE A 56 10.32 4.30 2.06
CA ILE A 56 11.42 3.90 1.18
C ILE A 56 12.32 2.96 1.94
N GLY A 57 12.68 1.83 1.34
CA GLY A 57 13.64 0.90 1.93
C GLY A 57 14.01 -0.24 1.01
N SER A 58 14.66 -1.25 1.58
CA SER A 58 14.90 -2.52 0.91
C SER A 58 13.58 -3.25 0.62
N PRO A 59 13.56 -4.21 -0.31
CA PRO A 59 12.35 -4.96 -0.60
C PRO A 59 11.72 -5.67 0.62
N ARG A 60 12.55 -6.15 1.55
CA ARG A 60 12.09 -6.81 2.78
C ARG A 60 11.44 -5.84 3.75
N GLU A 61 11.99 -4.63 3.88
CA GLU A 61 11.40 -3.57 4.70
C GLU A 61 10.07 -3.10 4.11
N CYS A 62 9.99 -2.91 2.79
CA CYS A 62 8.72 -2.59 2.12
C CYS A 62 7.66 -3.67 2.31
N GLN A 63 8.04 -4.95 2.26
CA GLN A 63 7.11 -6.05 2.53
C GLN A 63 6.58 -6.00 3.96
N THR A 64 7.48 -5.81 4.93
CA THR A 64 7.11 -5.71 6.35
C THR A 64 6.18 -4.53 6.59
N PHE A 65 6.47 -3.37 6.00
CA PHE A 65 5.60 -2.19 6.05
C PHE A 65 4.20 -2.48 5.50
N LEU A 66 4.08 -3.08 4.31
CA LEU A 66 2.77 -3.38 3.70
C LEU A 66 1.95 -4.37 4.53
N LEU A 67 2.59 -5.37 5.14
CA LEU A 67 1.91 -6.33 6.03
C LEU A 67 1.44 -5.65 7.33
N ALA A 68 2.25 -4.75 7.89
CA ALA A 68 1.85 -3.96 9.07
C ALA A 68 0.65 -3.05 8.75
N VAL A 69 0.63 -2.43 7.57
CA VAL A 69 -0.52 -1.62 7.11
C VAL A 69 -1.77 -2.49 6.94
N ASP A 70 -1.67 -3.70 6.37
CA ASP A 70 -2.81 -4.62 6.26
C ASP A 70 -3.37 -4.98 7.64
N GLY A 71 -2.51 -5.38 8.58
CA GLY A 71 -2.91 -5.74 9.93
C GLY A 71 -3.55 -4.57 10.70
N TYR A 72 -2.94 -3.39 10.63
CA TYR A 72 -3.47 -2.17 11.25
C TYR A 72 -4.86 -1.82 10.70
N LEU A 73 -5.01 -1.76 9.36
CA LEU A 73 -6.27 -1.36 8.77
C LEU A 73 -7.38 -2.38 9.01
N ARG A 74 -7.07 -3.69 8.98
CA ARG A 74 -8.05 -4.73 9.33
C ARG A 74 -8.50 -4.60 10.78
N TRP A 75 -7.58 -4.33 11.71
CA TRP A 75 -7.94 -4.10 13.10
C TRP A 75 -8.92 -2.92 13.25
N PHE A 76 -8.71 -1.81 12.54
CA PHE A 76 -9.65 -0.67 12.58
C PHE A 76 -10.97 -0.93 11.84
N CYS A 77 -10.97 -1.78 10.80
CA CYS A 77 -12.18 -2.08 10.02
C CYS A 77 -13.03 -3.23 10.61
N GLU A 78 -12.46 -4.07 11.47
CA GLU A 78 -13.14 -5.20 12.13
C GLU A 78 -13.59 -4.90 13.56
N VAL A 79 -13.40 -3.67 14.08
CA VAL A 79 -14.11 -3.22 15.28
C VAL A 79 -15.52 -2.83 14.84
N PRO A 80 -16.55 -3.67 15.06
CA PRO A 80 -17.92 -3.19 14.95
C PRO A 80 -18.06 -2.05 15.95
N ASP A 81 -18.67 -0.94 15.51
CA ASP A 81 -19.10 0.14 16.37
C ASP A 81 -19.64 -0.46 17.68
N ALA A 82 -18.94 -0.20 18.79
CA ALA A 82 -19.47 -0.44 20.11
C ALA A 82 -20.51 0.67 20.36
N SER A 83 -21.68 0.52 19.71
CA SER A 83 -22.90 1.31 19.93
C SER A 83 -23.86 0.53 20.80
#